data_AF-A0AAW0LUM0-F1
#
_entry.id   AF-A0AAW0LUM0-F1
#
_cell.length_a   1.000
_cell.length_b   1.000
_cell.length_c   1.000
_cell.angle_alpha   90.00
_cell.angle_beta   90.00
_cell.angle_gamma   90.00
#
_symmetry.space_group_name_H-M   'P 1'
#
loop_
_entity.id
_entity.type
_entity.pdbx_description
1 polymer ?
#
loop_
_entity_poly.entity_id
_entity_poly.type
_entity_poly.pdbx_seq_one_letter_code
_entity_poly.pdbx_strand_id
1 'polypeptide(L)'
;MYVTRSLSMYRKSPSTLSTQPPDAPYSGYLVITDEEAEAQDTFCWGLCKRKKVKKLPFPQDRILTIVYSPEYGETAATKVLFIPVLDKPLSSNRYYVIRAKGKYKGKAYKCSREGDVMACCFSEILSDRKPKPFNLKDLYQQVKIHSHQSGGFFAKSIAPDGIPPKVLRRKGWKVRSSSLYRIHLNEALGLDTSIRALYPDFNFPIFRKRSAPVIEAVKDDRNIHNNGFIWFKVDNQNGRRGVVGVGLSSAIVENVKWVQEEGGWVNNGAEREVRVERVEQIRSENGWLRFGCYVLVESFVLRRMDGSLVLKWDFRHTDKIRCKWE
;
A
#
# COMPACT_ATOMS: atom_id res chain seq x y z
N MET A 1 3.09 -6.14 -0.26
CA MET A 1 3.53 -4.87 -0.89
C MET A 1 2.85 -4.71 -2.24
N TYR A 2 2.68 -3.48 -2.76
CA TYR A 2 2.16 -3.31 -4.12
C TYR A 2 3.28 -3.12 -5.14
N VAL A 3 3.09 -3.75 -6.29
CA VAL A 3 3.90 -3.55 -7.50
C VAL A 3 3.06 -2.79 -8.51
N THR A 4 3.60 -1.76 -9.15
CA THR A 4 2.87 -1.01 -10.17
C THR A 4 2.99 -1.67 -11.54
N ARG A 5 1.91 -1.59 -12.31
CA ARG A 5 1.84 -1.99 -13.72
C ARG A 5 1.06 -0.96 -14.51
N SER A 6 1.41 -0.76 -15.77
CA SER A 6 0.74 0.24 -16.62
C SER A 6 -0.66 -0.23 -17.04
N LEU A 7 -1.58 0.72 -17.18
CA LEU A 7 -2.95 0.43 -17.61
C LEU A 7 -2.98 -0.03 -19.07
N SER A 8 -2.13 0.52 -19.94
CA SER A 8 -2.04 0.12 -21.35
C SER A 8 -1.65 -1.35 -21.52
N MET A 9 -0.74 -1.87 -20.70
CA MET A 9 -0.31 -3.27 -20.70
C MET A 9 -1.52 -4.22 -20.57
N TYR A 10 -2.38 -3.96 -19.59
CA TYR A 10 -3.58 -4.79 -19.37
C TYR A 10 -4.63 -4.63 -20.47
N ARG A 11 -4.69 -3.47 -21.13
CA ARG A 11 -5.60 -3.25 -22.28
C ARG A 11 -5.16 -4.05 -23.50
N LYS A 12 -3.84 -4.13 -23.74
CA LYS A 12 -3.24 -4.90 -24.85
C LYS A 12 -3.32 -6.40 -24.60
N SER A 13 -3.03 -6.83 -23.37
CA SER A 13 -2.94 -8.25 -23.02
C SER A 13 -3.80 -8.58 -21.79
N PRO A 14 -5.14 -8.71 -21.95
CA PRO A 14 -6.05 -8.95 -20.83
C PRO A 14 -5.76 -10.24 -20.03
N SER A 15 -5.10 -11.23 -20.65
CA SER A 15 -4.68 -12.48 -19.97
C SER A 15 -3.76 -12.23 -18.78
N THR A 16 -2.94 -11.16 -18.84
CA THR A 16 -2.03 -10.78 -17.75
C THR A 16 -2.74 -10.31 -16.48
N LEU A 17 -4.05 -10.02 -16.54
CA LEU A 17 -4.84 -9.70 -15.35
C LEU A 17 -4.97 -10.88 -14.39
N SER A 18 -4.82 -12.11 -14.89
CA SER A 18 -4.89 -13.33 -14.09
C SER A 18 -3.56 -13.77 -13.50
N THR A 19 -2.47 -13.07 -13.82
CA THR A 19 -1.16 -13.32 -13.21
C THR A 19 -1.24 -13.09 -11.71
N GLN A 20 -0.73 -14.06 -10.94
CA GLN A 20 -0.68 -13.94 -9.49
C GLN A 20 0.30 -12.83 -9.07
N PRO A 21 0.02 -12.11 -7.98
CA PRO A 21 0.99 -11.21 -7.37
C PRO A 21 2.31 -11.92 -7.03
N PRO A 22 3.41 -11.18 -6.81
CA PRO A 22 4.68 -11.77 -6.37
C PRO A 22 4.50 -12.68 -5.14
N ASP A 23 5.33 -13.72 -5.03
CA ASP A 23 5.20 -14.80 -4.03
C ASP A 23 5.30 -14.36 -2.55
N ALA A 24 5.61 -13.08 -2.31
CA ALA A 24 5.63 -12.50 -0.98
C ALA A 24 4.21 -12.35 -0.39
N PRO A 25 3.98 -12.69 0.89
CA PRO A 25 2.66 -12.59 1.53
C PRO A 25 2.14 -11.15 1.54
N TYR A 26 0.84 -10.96 1.40
CA TYR A 26 0.20 -9.63 1.33
C TYR A 26 0.71 -8.78 0.17
N SER A 27 0.92 -9.38 -1.00
CA SER A 27 1.38 -8.69 -2.21
C SER A 27 0.26 -8.48 -3.23
N GLY A 28 0.40 -7.45 -4.05
CA GLY A 28 -0.64 -7.10 -5.02
C GLY A 28 -0.13 -6.20 -6.13
N TYR A 29 -1.01 -5.91 -7.09
CA TYR A 29 -0.73 -4.97 -8.17
C TYR A 29 -1.50 -3.67 -7.99
N LEU A 30 -0.86 -2.54 -8.30
CA LEU A 30 -1.53 -1.26 -8.54
C LEU A 30 -1.43 -0.94 -10.03
N VAL A 31 -2.51 -0.40 -10.57
CA VAL A 31 -2.57 -0.02 -11.97
C VAL A 31 -2.40 1.49 -12.08
N ILE A 32 -1.37 1.91 -12.79
CA ILE A 32 -1.09 3.33 -13.03
C ILE A 32 -1.41 3.67 -14.48
N THR A 33 -1.96 4.86 -14.69
CA THR A 33 -2.26 5.34 -16.04
C THR A 33 -0.99 5.91 -16.67
N ASP A 34 -0.50 5.23 -17.70
CA ASP A 34 0.64 5.65 -18.53
C ASP A 34 0.20 6.47 -19.75
N GLU A 35 1.14 7.14 -20.40
CA GLU A 35 0.89 8.04 -21.53
C GLU A 35 0.08 7.39 -22.65
N GLU A 36 0.35 6.12 -22.95
CA GLU A 36 -0.37 5.38 -23.98
C GLU A 36 -1.85 5.19 -23.59
N ALA A 37 -2.12 4.81 -22.34
CA ALA A 37 -3.49 4.68 -21.86
C ALA A 37 -4.23 6.03 -21.86
N GLU A 38 -3.53 7.13 -21.61
CA GLU A 38 -4.10 8.49 -21.70
C GLU A 38 -4.41 8.90 -23.14
N ALA A 39 -3.52 8.59 -24.09
CA ALA A 39 -3.74 8.83 -25.51
C ALA A 39 -4.96 8.05 -26.01
N GLN A 40 -5.10 6.78 -25.63
CA GLN A 40 -6.27 5.95 -25.93
C GLN A 40 -7.59 6.49 -25.35
N ASP A 41 -7.49 7.23 -24.23
CA ASP A 41 -8.64 7.88 -23.59
C ASP A 41 -8.90 9.30 -24.12
N THR A 42 -8.15 9.75 -25.12
CA THR A 42 -8.33 11.07 -25.75
C THR A 42 -8.94 10.93 -27.16
N PHE A 43 -9.78 11.88 -27.55
CA PHE A 43 -10.44 11.94 -28.86
C PHE A 43 -10.48 13.39 -29.36
N CYS A 44 -10.93 13.63 -30.60
CA CYS A 44 -10.83 14.93 -31.28
C CYS A 44 -9.39 15.46 -31.31
N TRP A 45 -8.46 14.65 -31.85
CA TRP A 45 -7.06 15.02 -32.06
C TRP A 45 -6.34 15.51 -30.79
N GLY A 46 -6.62 14.91 -29.63
CA GLY A 46 -5.98 15.28 -28.37
C GLY A 46 -6.77 16.28 -27.52
N LEU A 47 -7.80 16.93 -28.07
CA LEU A 47 -8.49 18.04 -27.41
C LEU A 47 -9.52 17.59 -26.36
N CYS A 48 -10.16 16.44 -26.56
CA CYS A 48 -11.25 15.97 -25.69
C CYS A 48 -10.86 14.69 -24.95
N LYS A 49 -10.91 14.71 -23.60
CA LYS A 49 -10.61 13.54 -22.78
C LYS A 49 -11.88 12.77 -22.40
N ARG A 50 -11.87 11.44 -22.61
CA ARG A 50 -12.90 10.53 -22.11
C ARG A 50 -12.82 10.47 -20.59
N LYS A 51 -13.70 11.20 -19.93
CA LYS A 51 -13.79 11.19 -18.46
C LYS A 51 -14.40 9.89 -17.90
N LYS A 52 -14.98 9.01 -18.72
CA LYS A 52 -15.72 7.83 -18.26
C LYS A 52 -14.84 6.59 -18.29
N VAL A 53 -14.66 5.94 -17.14
CA VAL A 53 -14.00 4.63 -17.04
C VAL A 53 -15.03 3.54 -17.32
N LYS A 54 -14.81 2.76 -18.39
CA LYS A 54 -15.77 1.74 -18.87
C LYS A 54 -15.36 0.30 -18.56
N LYS A 55 -14.08 0.05 -18.30
CA LYS A 55 -13.50 -1.29 -18.14
C LYS A 55 -12.72 -1.38 -16.82
N LEU A 56 -12.61 -2.60 -16.31
CA LEU A 56 -11.70 -2.97 -15.23
C LEU A 56 -10.33 -3.36 -15.83
N PRO A 57 -9.23 -3.29 -15.06
CA PRO A 57 -9.14 -2.78 -13.69
C PRO A 57 -9.26 -1.25 -13.62
N PHE A 58 -9.66 -0.72 -12.47
CA PHE A 58 -9.63 0.72 -12.23
C PHE A 58 -8.19 1.22 -12.03
N PRO A 59 -7.83 2.43 -12.50
CA PRO A 59 -6.54 3.04 -12.19
C PRO A 59 -6.46 3.52 -10.72
N GLN A 60 -5.29 3.37 -10.09
CA GLN A 60 -5.00 3.77 -8.70
C GLN A 60 -4.20 5.07 -8.58
N ASP A 61 -3.67 5.61 -9.69
CA ASP A 61 -2.97 6.91 -9.76
C ASP A 61 -3.90 8.12 -9.67
N ARG A 62 -5.19 7.94 -9.37
CA ARG A 62 -6.16 9.03 -9.37
C ARG A 62 -7.39 8.74 -8.53
N ILE A 63 -7.97 9.79 -7.97
CA ILE A 63 -9.27 9.70 -7.28
C ILE A 63 -10.37 9.57 -8.33
N LEU A 64 -11.17 8.51 -8.21
CA LEU A 64 -12.30 8.24 -9.09
C LEU A 64 -13.60 8.75 -8.47
N THR A 65 -14.58 9.06 -9.32
CA THR A 65 -15.91 9.50 -8.89
C THR A 65 -16.94 8.47 -9.33
N ILE A 66 -17.60 7.83 -8.38
CA ILE A 66 -18.81 7.03 -8.61
C ILE A 66 -19.96 8.01 -8.83
N VAL A 67 -20.64 7.86 -9.96
CA VAL A 67 -21.80 8.67 -10.36
C VAL A 67 -22.97 7.75 -10.61
N TYR A 68 -24.07 8.01 -9.91
CA TYR A 68 -25.35 7.36 -10.16
C TYR A 68 -26.40 8.44 -10.41
N SER A 69 -27.02 8.38 -11.57
CA SER A 69 -28.09 9.28 -12.00
C SER A 69 -29.37 8.44 -12.10
N PRO A 70 -30.28 8.51 -11.12
CA PRO A 70 -31.59 7.88 -11.25
C PRO A 70 -32.43 8.58 -12.32
N GLU A 71 -33.48 7.93 -12.79
CA GLU A 71 -34.47 8.53 -13.70
C GLU A 71 -35.19 9.71 -13.05
N TYR A 72 -35.46 9.60 -11.74
CA TYR A 72 -36.05 10.65 -10.92
C TYR A 72 -35.15 10.94 -9.71
N GLY A 73 -34.78 12.21 -9.52
CA GLY A 73 -34.01 12.70 -8.37
C GLY A 73 -32.58 13.15 -8.66
N GLU A 74 -31.87 13.55 -7.62
CA GLU A 74 -30.52 14.12 -7.74
C GLU A 74 -29.44 13.09 -8.09
N THR A 75 -28.49 13.51 -8.92
CA THR A 75 -27.31 12.70 -9.24
C THR A 75 -26.39 12.61 -8.02
N ALA A 76 -26.20 11.39 -7.50
CA ALA A 76 -25.26 11.14 -6.43
C ALA A 76 -23.83 11.00 -6.98
N ALA A 77 -22.91 11.84 -6.51
CA ALA A 77 -21.50 11.80 -6.86
C ALA A 77 -20.62 11.56 -5.63
N THR A 78 -19.83 10.49 -5.65
CA THR A 78 -18.99 10.07 -4.53
C THR A 78 -17.55 9.83 -4.99
N LYS A 79 -16.61 10.58 -4.39
CA LYS A 79 -15.17 10.47 -4.67
C LYS A 79 -14.53 9.36 -3.84
N VAL A 80 -13.87 8.42 -4.50
CA VAL A 80 -13.31 7.21 -3.91
C VAL A 80 -11.96 6.83 -4.52
N LEU A 81 -11.21 6.03 -3.78
CA LEU A 81 -10.07 5.25 -4.27
C LEU A 81 -10.43 3.77 -4.21
N PHE A 82 -10.19 3.05 -5.30
CA PHE A 82 -10.34 1.61 -5.36
C PHE A 82 -8.97 0.99 -5.19
N ILE A 83 -8.75 0.30 -4.07
CA ILE A 83 -7.49 -0.37 -3.78
C ILE A 83 -7.71 -1.87 -4.04
N PRO A 84 -7.01 -2.49 -5.00
CA PRO A 84 -7.10 -3.93 -5.24
C PRO A 84 -6.83 -4.73 -3.97
N VAL A 85 -7.50 -5.85 -3.77
CA VAL A 85 -7.24 -6.70 -2.61
C VAL A 85 -5.90 -7.43 -2.78
N LEU A 86 -5.11 -7.50 -1.72
CA LEU A 86 -3.84 -8.22 -1.66
C LEU A 86 -4.05 -9.74 -1.86
N ASP A 87 -3.01 -10.44 -2.31
CA ASP A 87 -2.97 -11.89 -2.53
C ASP A 87 -4.04 -12.40 -3.50
N LYS A 88 -4.49 -11.51 -4.39
CA LYS A 88 -5.48 -11.79 -5.42
C LYS A 88 -5.03 -11.16 -6.74
N PRO A 89 -5.21 -11.86 -7.87
CA PRO A 89 -4.95 -11.28 -9.18
C PRO A 89 -5.98 -10.17 -9.47
N LEU A 90 -5.63 -9.23 -10.36
CA LEU A 90 -6.52 -8.14 -10.73
C LEU A 90 -7.81 -8.62 -11.42
N SER A 91 -7.75 -9.76 -12.11
CA SER A 91 -8.93 -10.41 -12.73
C SER A 91 -10.00 -10.83 -11.72
N SER A 92 -9.63 -10.96 -10.43
CA SER A 92 -10.59 -11.21 -9.36
C SER A 92 -11.59 -10.07 -9.16
N ASN A 93 -11.24 -8.85 -9.62
CA ASN A 93 -12.02 -7.62 -9.50
C ASN A 93 -12.44 -7.32 -8.05
N ARG A 94 -11.61 -7.70 -7.08
CA ARG A 94 -11.83 -7.45 -5.65
C ARG A 94 -11.13 -6.17 -5.22
N TYR A 95 -11.87 -5.30 -4.54
CA TYR A 95 -11.37 -4.00 -4.11
C TYR A 95 -11.81 -3.66 -2.70
N TYR A 96 -10.98 -2.88 -2.01
CA TYR A 96 -11.40 -1.99 -0.95
C TYR A 96 -11.79 -0.64 -1.55
N VAL A 97 -12.89 -0.06 -1.07
CA VAL A 97 -13.37 1.24 -1.57
C VAL A 97 -13.20 2.29 -0.47
N ILE A 98 -12.26 3.20 -0.66
CA ILE A 98 -11.90 4.23 0.32
C ILE A 98 -12.53 5.56 -0.08
N ARG A 99 -13.18 6.24 0.87
CA ARG A 99 -13.70 7.60 0.66
C ARG A 99 -12.55 8.59 0.50
N ALA A 100 -12.54 9.34 -0.59
CA ALA A 100 -11.47 10.28 -0.89
C ALA A 100 -11.77 11.73 -0.42
N LYS A 101 -13.04 12.07 -0.17
CA LYS A 101 -13.46 13.40 0.32
C LYS A 101 -14.64 13.35 1.30
N GLY A 102 -14.83 14.45 2.02
CA GLY A 102 -15.92 14.69 2.98
C GLY A 102 -15.64 14.11 4.37
N LYS A 103 -16.67 14.05 5.22
CA LYS A 103 -16.60 13.61 6.63
C LYS A 103 -15.92 12.26 6.86
N TYR A 104 -16.03 11.35 5.89
CA TYR A 104 -15.47 9.99 5.98
C TYR A 104 -14.18 9.81 5.17
N LYS A 105 -13.48 10.89 4.79
CA LYS A 105 -12.21 10.80 4.05
C LYS A 105 -11.23 9.84 4.73
N GLY A 106 -10.59 8.98 3.95
CA GLY A 106 -9.63 7.97 4.41
C GLY A 106 -10.25 6.71 5.03
N LYS A 107 -11.58 6.65 5.18
CA LYS A 107 -12.29 5.47 5.70
C LYS A 107 -12.79 4.57 4.57
N ALA A 108 -12.79 3.28 4.82
CA ALA A 108 -13.26 2.25 3.91
C ALA A 108 -14.77 2.03 4.05
N TYR A 109 -15.44 1.77 2.93
CA TYR A 109 -16.80 1.23 2.96
C TYR A 109 -16.81 -0.16 3.60
N LYS A 110 -17.89 -0.47 4.31
CA LYS A 110 -18.11 -1.75 4.99
C LYS A 110 -19.52 -2.25 4.65
N CYS A 111 -19.62 -3.51 4.28
CA CYS A 111 -20.88 -4.20 4.05
C CYS A 111 -21.61 -4.39 5.39
N SER A 112 -22.93 -4.21 5.38
CA SER A 112 -23.80 -4.63 6.49
C SER A 112 -23.93 -6.15 6.48
N ARG A 113 -24.36 -6.74 7.59
CA ARG A 113 -24.76 -8.16 7.62
C ARG A 113 -26.22 -8.29 7.25
N GLU A 114 -26.64 -9.44 6.72
CA GLU A 114 -28.06 -9.73 6.48
C GLU A 114 -28.91 -9.60 7.75
N GLY A 115 -28.39 -10.04 8.90
CA GLY A 115 -29.04 -9.85 10.20
C GLY A 115 -29.16 -8.39 10.68
N ASP A 116 -28.52 -7.42 10.01
CA ASP A 116 -28.70 -5.99 10.28
C ASP A 116 -29.95 -5.41 9.55
N VAL A 117 -30.62 -6.18 8.71
CA VAL A 117 -31.84 -5.75 8.01
C VAL A 117 -32.99 -5.72 9.02
N MET A 118 -33.42 -4.51 9.40
CA MET A 118 -34.60 -4.32 10.23
C MET A 118 -35.84 -4.41 9.35
N ALA A 119 -36.71 -5.40 9.63
CA ALA A 119 -38.05 -5.43 9.08
C ALA A 119 -38.93 -4.45 9.88
N CYS A 120 -39.48 -3.43 9.23
CA CYS A 120 -40.49 -2.54 9.81
C CYS A 120 -41.69 -2.49 8.86
N CYS A 121 -42.90 -2.39 9.41
CA CYS A 121 -44.19 -2.57 8.73
C CYS A 121 -44.19 -2.18 7.23
N PHE A 122 -44.33 -3.19 6.37
CA PHE A 122 -44.40 -3.13 4.90
C PHE A 122 -43.13 -2.75 4.10
N SER A 123 -41.94 -2.63 4.72
CA SER A 123 -40.67 -2.54 3.97
C SER A 123 -39.40 -2.99 4.74
N GLU A 124 -38.48 -3.67 4.06
CA GLU A 124 -37.14 -3.96 4.59
C GLU A 124 -36.27 -2.68 4.56
N ILE A 125 -35.99 -2.09 5.74
CA ILE A 125 -35.15 -0.88 5.82
C ILE A 125 -33.72 -1.29 6.16
N LEU A 126 -32.92 -1.52 5.12
CA LEU A 126 -31.48 -1.69 5.29
C LEU A 126 -30.81 -0.34 5.54
N SER A 127 -30.36 -0.13 6.78
CA SER A 127 -29.49 0.99 7.13
C SER A 127 -28.04 0.69 6.75
N ASP A 128 -27.52 1.41 5.77
CA ASP A 128 -26.12 1.26 5.36
C ASP A 128 -25.16 1.58 6.52
N ARG A 129 -24.21 0.69 6.80
CA ARG A 129 -23.14 0.97 7.75
C ARG A 129 -22.28 2.13 7.25
N LYS A 130 -22.01 3.09 8.15
CA LYS A 130 -21.09 4.21 7.89
C LYS A 130 -19.67 3.67 7.62
N PRO A 131 -18.88 4.30 6.72
CA PRO A 131 -17.49 3.92 6.48
C PRO A 131 -16.66 3.84 7.78
N LYS A 132 -15.80 2.83 7.87
CA LYS A 132 -14.99 2.51 9.05
C LYS A 132 -13.48 2.67 8.75
N PRO A 133 -12.63 2.76 9.78
CA PRO A 133 -11.18 2.70 9.58
C PRO A 133 -10.80 1.49 8.72
N PHE A 134 -9.92 1.72 7.75
CA PHE A 134 -9.48 0.71 6.81
C PHE A 134 -8.82 -0.47 7.53
N ASN A 135 -9.23 -1.70 7.21
CA ASN A 135 -8.67 -2.92 7.77
C ASN A 135 -8.54 -3.98 6.67
N LEU A 136 -7.31 -4.41 6.40
CA LEU A 136 -6.97 -5.40 5.38
C LEU A 136 -7.54 -6.80 5.70
N LYS A 137 -7.77 -7.13 6.97
CA LYS A 137 -8.27 -8.45 7.40
C LYS A 137 -9.82 -8.48 7.48
N ASP A 138 -10.50 -7.33 7.35
CA ASP A 138 -11.96 -7.27 7.42
C ASP A 138 -12.61 -7.63 6.07
N LEU A 139 -13.11 -8.86 5.97
CA LEU A 139 -13.79 -9.37 4.78
C LEU A 139 -15.01 -8.52 4.37
N TYR A 140 -15.68 -7.85 5.32
CA TYR A 140 -16.82 -6.99 5.01
C TYR A 140 -16.40 -5.65 4.37
N GLN A 141 -15.11 -5.31 4.38
CA GLN A 141 -14.59 -4.14 3.64
C GLN A 141 -14.19 -4.49 2.20
N GLN A 142 -14.14 -5.78 1.86
CA GLN A 142 -13.83 -6.26 0.52
C GLN A 142 -15.10 -6.43 -0.31
N VAL A 143 -15.09 -5.89 -1.53
CA VAL A 143 -16.19 -6.05 -2.49
C VAL A 143 -15.68 -6.54 -3.83
N LYS A 144 -16.47 -7.36 -4.52
CA LYS A 144 -16.24 -7.72 -5.92
C LYS A 144 -17.01 -6.77 -6.81
N ILE A 145 -16.32 -6.12 -7.75
CA ILE A 145 -16.93 -5.25 -8.74
C ILE A 145 -17.27 -6.06 -9.99
N HIS A 146 -18.49 -5.87 -10.48
CA HIS A 146 -19.01 -6.50 -11.68
C HIS A 146 -19.43 -5.43 -12.68
N SER A 147 -19.23 -5.70 -13.97
CA SER A 147 -19.81 -4.90 -15.05
C SER A 147 -21.31 -5.18 -15.19
N HIS A 148 -22.09 -4.16 -15.49
CA HIS A 148 -23.52 -4.26 -15.78
C HIS A 148 -23.78 -4.27 -17.29
N GLN A 149 -24.79 -5.03 -17.75
CA GLN A 149 -25.11 -5.20 -19.17
C GLN A 149 -25.47 -3.87 -19.87
N SER A 150 -26.22 -2.98 -19.20
CA SER A 150 -26.55 -1.64 -19.73
C SER A 150 -25.38 -0.62 -19.65
N GLY A 151 -24.18 -1.09 -19.27
CA GLY A 151 -23.01 -0.27 -19.02
C GLY A 151 -22.98 0.29 -17.59
N GLY A 152 -21.77 0.38 -17.03
CA GLY A 152 -21.56 0.72 -15.63
C GLY A 152 -21.24 -0.52 -14.79
N PHE A 153 -21.35 -0.38 -13.48
CA PHE A 153 -20.87 -1.37 -12.53
C PHE A 153 -21.86 -1.58 -11.37
N PHE A 154 -21.62 -2.65 -10.63
CA PHE A 154 -22.22 -2.92 -9.33
C PHE A 154 -21.27 -3.74 -8.48
N ALA A 155 -21.46 -3.72 -7.17
CA ALA A 155 -20.64 -4.47 -6.23
C ALA A 155 -21.45 -5.59 -5.57
N LYS A 156 -20.80 -6.72 -5.34
CA LYS A 156 -21.23 -7.79 -4.42
C LYS A 156 -20.26 -7.88 -3.25
N SER A 157 -20.75 -8.27 -2.08
CA SER A 157 -19.87 -8.55 -0.94
C SER A 157 -19.03 -9.79 -1.23
N ILE A 158 -17.83 -9.85 -0.64
CA ILE A 158 -17.05 -11.08 -0.55
C ILE A 158 -17.52 -11.95 0.62
N ALA A 159 -17.95 -11.32 1.72
CA ALA A 159 -18.57 -12.02 2.84
C ALA A 159 -19.92 -12.62 2.41
N PRO A 160 -20.20 -13.91 2.68
CA PRO A 160 -21.42 -14.60 2.24
C PRO A 160 -22.72 -13.90 2.66
N ASP A 161 -22.77 -13.39 3.90
CA ASP A 161 -23.89 -12.69 4.51
C ASP A 161 -23.79 -11.15 4.37
N GLY A 162 -22.88 -10.68 3.52
CA GLY A 162 -22.56 -9.27 3.43
C GLY A 162 -23.41 -8.55 2.39
N ILE A 163 -23.99 -7.41 2.77
CA ILE A 163 -24.72 -6.53 1.87
C ILE A 163 -23.92 -5.24 1.67
N PRO A 164 -23.42 -4.95 0.45
CA PRO A 164 -22.68 -3.72 0.21
C PRO A 164 -23.55 -2.46 0.40
N PRO A 165 -22.94 -1.32 0.78
CA PRO A 165 -23.64 -0.05 0.88
C PRO A 165 -24.36 0.32 -0.42
N LYS A 166 -25.47 1.06 -0.34
CA LYS A 166 -26.34 1.44 -1.46
C LYS A 166 -25.58 2.04 -2.64
N VAL A 167 -24.56 2.85 -2.37
CA VAL A 167 -23.68 3.48 -3.37
C VAL A 167 -22.95 2.45 -4.24
N LEU A 168 -22.67 1.26 -3.71
CA LEU A 168 -21.94 0.18 -4.38
C LEU A 168 -22.85 -0.95 -4.86
N ARG A 169 -23.88 -1.35 -4.11
CA ARG A 169 -24.80 -2.45 -4.51
C ARG A 169 -25.75 -2.08 -5.64
N ARG A 170 -26.13 -0.80 -5.78
CA ARG A 170 -27.02 -0.35 -6.86
C ARG A 170 -26.41 -0.70 -8.23
N LYS A 171 -27.25 -1.17 -9.15
CA LYS A 171 -26.78 -1.53 -10.49
C LYS A 171 -26.63 -0.31 -11.39
N GLY A 172 -25.59 -0.32 -12.22
CA GLY A 172 -25.41 0.64 -13.32
C GLY A 172 -24.74 1.97 -12.92
N TRP A 173 -24.12 2.08 -11.75
CA TRP A 173 -23.32 3.27 -11.45
C TRP A 173 -22.12 3.37 -12.38
N LYS A 174 -21.77 4.59 -12.77
CA LYS A 174 -20.70 4.90 -13.73
C LYS A 174 -19.50 5.47 -12.98
N VAL A 175 -18.32 5.21 -13.49
CA VAL A 175 -17.08 5.77 -12.93
C VAL A 175 -16.58 6.88 -13.81
N ARG A 176 -16.26 8.02 -13.20
CA ARG A 176 -15.58 9.14 -13.85
C ARG A 176 -14.18 9.34 -13.29
N SER A 177 -13.23 9.52 -14.19
CA SER A 177 -11.84 9.89 -13.94
C SER A 177 -11.67 11.38 -14.21
N SER A 178 -10.98 12.09 -13.32
CA SER A 178 -10.67 13.52 -13.48
C SER A 178 -9.17 13.74 -13.36
N SER A 179 -8.60 14.49 -14.29
CA SER A 179 -7.17 14.86 -14.29
C SER A 179 -6.78 15.72 -13.09
N LEU A 180 -7.74 16.43 -12.48
CA LEU A 180 -7.51 17.32 -11.34
C LEU A 180 -7.10 16.60 -10.05
N TYR A 181 -7.25 15.27 -10.01
CA TYR A 181 -6.95 14.45 -8.83
C TYR A 181 -5.98 13.32 -9.15
N ARG A 182 -4.97 13.60 -9.97
CA ARG A 182 -3.83 12.69 -10.10
C ARG A 182 -3.04 12.64 -8.80
N ILE A 183 -2.64 11.44 -8.45
CA ILE A 183 -1.81 11.09 -7.32
C ILE A 183 -0.47 10.71 -7.94
N HIS A 184 0.62 11.33 -7.48
CA HIS A 184 1.95 11.05 -8.02
C HIS A 184 2.45 9.71 -7.46
N LEU A 185 2.00 8.61 -8.06
CA LEU A 185 2.52 7.27 -7.80
C LEU A 185 3.65 7.00 -8.79
N ASN A 186 4.86 6.83 -8.27
CA ASN A 186 6.01 6.41 -9.06
C ASN A 186 5.91 4.92 -9.38
N GLU A 187 6.66 4.50 -10.40
CA GLU A 187 6.83 3.09 -10.70
C GLU A 187 7.51 2.36 -9.53
N ALA A 188 6.90 1.26 -9.10
CA ALA A 188 7.41 0.33 -8.11
C ALA A 188 7.46 -1.06 -8.75
N LEU A 189 8.66 -1.48 -9.17
CA LEU A 189 8.87 -2.75 -9.88
C LEU A 189 8.72 -3.98 -8.98
N GLY A 190 8.77 -3.79 -7.66
CA GLY A 190 8.76 -4.86 -6.66
C GLY A 190 10.16 -5.13 -6.13
N LEU A 191 10.35 -6.32 -5.57
CA LEU A 191 11.66 -6.79 -5.13
C LEU A 191 12.50 -7.17 -6.36
N ASP A 192 13.70 -6.61 -6.46
CA ASP A 192 14.70 -6.98 -7.47
C ASP A 192 15.74 -7.89 -6.82
N THR A 193 15.64 -9.19 -7.07
CA THR A 193 16.55 -10.20 -6.50
C THR A 193 17.98 -10.04 -7.01
N SER A 194 18.15 -9.62 -8.25
CA SER A 194 19.47 -9.46 -8.88
C SER A 194 20.23 -8.30 -8.25
N ILE A 195 19.57 -7.16 -8.04
CA ILE A 195 20.18 -6.02 -7.34
C ILE A 195 20.45 -6.37 -5.88
N ARG A 196 19.53 -7.09 -5.21
CA ARG A 196 19.72 -7.51 -3.81
C ARG A 196 20.87 -8.50 -3.62
N ALA A 197 21.21 -9.28 -4.65
CA ALA A 197 22.37 -10.17 -4.63
C ALA A 197 23.70 -9.40 -4.75
N LEU A 198 23.67 -8.17 -5.26
CA LEU A 198 24.87 -7.33 -5.40
C LEU A 198 25.12 -6.54 -4.12
N TYR A 199 26.39 -6.50 -3.72
CA TYR A 199 26.83 -5.60 -2.65
C TYR A 199 27.07 -4.20 -3.21
N PRO A 200 26.76 -3.14 -2.43
CA PRO A 200 27.22 -1.80 -2.76
C PRO A 200 28.74 -1.78 -2.97
N ASP A 201 29.20 -0.89 -3.84
CA ASP A 201 30.63 -0.69 -4.06
C ASP A 201 31.33 -0.35 -2.73
N PHE A 202 32.48 -0.99 -2.51
CA PHE A 202 33.28 -0.81 -1.30
C PHE A 202 34.46 0.15 -1.51
N ASN A 203 34.60 0.73 -2.70
CA ASN A 203 35.65 1.69 -3.07
C ASN A 203 35.24 3.15 -2.76
N PHE A 204 34.96 3.44 -1.49
CA PHE A 204 34.76 4.81 -1.00
C PHE A 204 35.85 5.18 0.00
N PRO A 205 36.17 6.46 0.25
CA PRO A 205 37.18 6.86 1.25
C PRO A 205 36.68 6.68 2.69
N ILE A 206 37.57 6.48 3.68
CA ILE A 206 37.15 6.42 5.10
C ILE A 206 36.78 7.83 5.59
N PHE A 207 35.48 8.09 5.81
CA PHE A 207 34.99 9.39 6.30
C PHE A 207 35.06 9.52 7.83
N ARG A 208 35.36 10.73 8.32
CA ARG A 208 35.38 11.09 9.76
C ARG A 208 34.06 11.67 10.29
N LYS A 209 33.08 11.94 9.42
CA LYS A 209 31.83 12.58 9.83
C LYS A 209 30.89 11.55 10.45
N ARG A 210 30.46 11.80 11.68
CA ARG A 210 29.34 11.06 12.28
C ARG A 210 28.09 11.29 11.44
N SER A 211 27.30 10.24 11.27
CA SER A 211 25.95 10.31 10.71
C SER A 211 25.12 11.34 11.48
N ALA A 212 24.22 12.06 10.81
CA ALA A 212 23.26 12.89 11.51
C ALA A 212 22.46 12.03 12.52
N PRO A 213 22.17 12.54 13.73
CA PRO A 213 21.38 11.80 14.70
C PRO A 213 20.01 11.49 14.10
N VAL A 214 19.67 10.20 14.04
CA VAL A 214 18.34 9.74 13.63
C VAL A 214 17.52 9.56 14.91
N ILE A 215 16.32 10.10 14.92
CA ILE A 215 15.39 9.88 16.02
C ILE A 215 14.82 8.47 15.87
N GLU A 216 15.11 7.60 16.84
CA GLU A 216 14.62 6.23 16.85
C GLU A 216 13.17 6.16 17.34
N ALA A 217 12.34 5.43 16.59
CA ALA A 217 10.96 5.17 16.97
C ALA A 217 10.85 3.80 17.64
N VAL A 218 10.18 3.74 18.79
CA VAL A 218 9.95 2.52 19.54
C VAL A 218 8.62 1.90 19.13
N LYS A 219 8.61 0.60 18.85
CA LYS A 219 7.38 -0.17 18.62
C LYS A 219 6.55 -0.20 19.91
N ASP A 220 5.30 0.22 19.84
CA ASP A 220 4.39 0.24 20.98
C ASP A 220 3.66 -1.10 21.11
N ASP A 221 4.18 -1.97 21.98
CA ASP A 221 3.63 -3.30 22.23
C ASP A 221 2.40 -3.31 23.15
N ARG A 222 2.01 -2.14 23.69
CA ARG A 222 0.96 -2.03 24.73
C ARG A 222 -0.47 -2.28 24.23
N ASN A 223 -0.71 -2.52 22.94
CA ASN A 223 -2.06 -2.74 22.41
C ASN A 223 -2.12 -3.76 21.26
N ILE A 224 -2.36 -5.02 21.63
CA ILE A 224 -2.60 -6.15 20.71
C ILE A 224 -3.94 -6.00 19.94
N HIS A 225 -4.88 -5.17 20.42
CA HIS A 225 -6.21 -4.98 19.84
C HIS A 225 -6.34 -3.86 18.79
N ASN A 226 -5.25 -3.36 18.20
CA ASN A 226 -5.22 -2.17 17.35
C ASN A 226 -5.79 -2.34 15.92
N ASN A 227 -6.91 -3.06 15.77
CA ASN A 227 -7.72 -3.10 14.54
C ASN A 227 -6.87 -3.40 13.26
N GLY A 228 -5.81 -4.20 13.41
CA GLY A 228 -4.88 -4.57 12.33
C GLY A 228 -3.69 -3.63 12.11
N PHE A 229 -3.34 -2.73 13.04
CA PHE A 229 -2.18 -1.82 12.97
C PHE A 229 -1.17 -2.03 14.10
N ILE A 230 0.10 -1.78 13.81
CA ILE A 230 1.23 -1.73 14.73
C ILE A 230 1.73 -0.29 14.78
N TRP A 231 1.88 0.26 15.99
CA TRP A 231 2.27 1.66 16.19
C TRP A 231 3.74 1.78 16.53
N PHE A 232 4.40 2.77 15.93
CA PHE A 232 5.76 3.19 16.23
C PHE A 232 5.70 4.60 16.78
N LYS A 233 6.31 4.85 17.93
CA LYS A 233 6.21 6.10 18.67
C LYS A 233 7.60 6.65 18.94
N VAL A 234 7.73 7.97 18.83
CA VAL A 234 8.91 8.70 19.28
C VAL A 234 8.58 9.34 20.63
N ASP A 235 9.38 9.05 21.65
CA ASP A 235 9.27 9.75 22.93
C ASP A 235 9.82 11.17 22.78
N ASN A 236 8.97 12.14 23.11
CA ASN A 236 9.33 13.54 23.05
C ASN A 236 9.98 13.93 24.39
N GLN A 237 11.29 14.20 24.39
CA GLN A 237 12.06 14.51 25.60
C GLN A 237 11.59 15.81 26.32
N ASN A 238 10.76 16.64 25.68
CA ASN A 238 10.38 17.98 26.17
C ASN A 238 8.97 18.09 26.81
N GLY A 239 8.39 16.99 27.33
CA GLY A 239 7.25 17.05 28.26
C GLY A 239 5.91 17.62 27.74
N ARG A 240 5.83 18.12 26.51
CA ARG A 240 4.55 18.52 25.89
C ARG A 240 3.87 17.30 25.28
N ARG A 241 2.68 16.97 25.80
CA ARG A 241 1.75 15.87 25.43
C ARG A 241 1.50 15.71 23.92
N GLY A 242 2.50 15.24 23.20
CA GLY A 242 2.41 14.94 21.78
C GLY A 242 3.35 13.80 21.46
N VAL A 243 2.92 12.57 21.73
CA VAL A 243 3.56 11.39 21.19
C VAL A 243 3.35 11.42 19.68
N VAL A 244 4.39 11.71 18.91
CA VAL A 244 4.33 11.58 17.45
C VAL A 244 4.49 10.09 17.15
N GLY A 245 3.42 9.49 16.62
CA GLY A 245 3.41 8.08 16.29
C GLY A 245 2.91 7.83 14.87
N VAL A 246 3.46 6.79 14.24
CA VAL A 246 2.99 6.27 12.95
C VAL A 246 2.42 4.87 13.16
N GLY A 247 1.19 4.66 12.69
CA GLY A 247 0.56 3.35 12.65
C GLY A 247 0.77 2.71 11.28
N LEU A 248 1.49 1.58 11.24
CA LEU A 248 1.60 0.74 10.05
C LEU A 248 0.59 -0.40 10.13
N SER A 249 0.04 -0.82 9.00
CA SER A 249 -0.79 -2.02 9.00
C SER A 249 0.05 -3.26 9.31
N SER A 250 -0.50 -4.17 10.12
CA SER A 250 0.08 -5.47 10.45
C SER A 250 0.55 -6.23 9.21
N ALA A 251 -0.23 -6.24 8.13
CA ALA A 251 0.17 -6.91 6.88
C ALA A 251 1.44 -6.31 6.25
N ILE A 252 1.66 -4.99 6.37
CA ILE A 252 2.89 -4.35 5.89
C ILE A 252 4.07 -4.80 6.76
N VAL A 253 3.88 -4.83 8.07
CA VAL A 253 4.94 -5.25 9.01
C VAL A 253 5.25 -6.73 8.86
N GLU A 254 4.25 -7.59 8.69
CA GLU A 254 4.39 -9.04 8.43
C GLU A 254 5.16 -9.27 7.11
N ASN A 255 4.86 -8.52 6.04
CA ASN A 255 5.61 -8.59 4.78
C ASN A 255 7.07 -8.10 4.94
N VAL A 256 7.31 -6.98 5.64
CA VAL A 256 8.67 -6.49 5.92
C VAL A 256 9.51 -7.55 6.65
N LYS A 257 8.93 -8.22 7.65
CA LYS A 257 9.58 -9.32 8.37
C LYS A 257 9.89 -10.50 7.47
N TRP A 258 8.94 -10.92 6.64
CA TRP A 258 9.18 -12.01 5.69
C TRP A 258 10.34 -11.69 4.73
N VAL A 259 10.43 -10.46 4.22
CA VAL A 259 11.55 -10.02 3.37
C VAL A 259 12.90 -10.03 4.11
N GLN A 260 12.89 -9.76 5.42
CA GLN A 260 14.08 -9.86 6.27
C GLN A 260 14.50 -11.32 6.46
N GLU A 261 13.54 -12.21 6.76
CA GLU A 261 13.77 -13.64 6.97
C GLU A 261 14.33 -14.31 5.70
N GLU A 262 13.77 -14.04 4.52
CA GLU A 262 14.35 -14.48 3.24
C GLU A 262 15.77 -13.95 3.01
N GLY A 263 16.05 -12.75 3.52
CA GLY A 263 17.37 -12.13 3.46
C GLY A 263 18.41 -12.73 4.41
N GLY A 264 18.03 -13.76 5.18
CA GLY A 264 18.88 -14.44 6.16
C GLY A 264 18.74 -13.92 7.59
N TRP A 265 17.77 -13.05 7.87
CA TRP A 265 17.53 -12.58 9.24
C TRP A 265 16.84 -13.64 10.09
N VAL A 266 17.42 -13.96 11.25
CA VAL A 266 16.80 -14.86 12.22
C VAL A 266 16.39 -14.07 13.45
N ASN A 267 15.10 -14.11 13.78
CA ASN A 267 14.57 -13.48 14.98
C ASN A 267 14.82 -14.39 16.21
N ASN A 268 15.92 -14.19 16.93
CA ASN A 268 16.25 -14.98 18.12
C ASN A 268 15.46 -14.60 19.39
N GLY A 269 14.30 -13.94 19.25
CA GLY A 269 13.22 -13.89 20.25
C GLY A 269 13.47 -13.16 21.57
N ALA A 270 14.71 -12.87 21.96
CA ALA A 270 15.03 -12.33 23.29
C ALA A 270 16.07 -11.20 23.28
N GLU A 271 17.03 -11.19 22.37
CA GLU A 271 18.10 -10.18 22.36
C GLU A 271 17.75 -8.99 21.44
N ARG A 272 17.65 -7.80 22.05
CA ARG A 272 17.49 -6.52 21.31
C ARG A 272 18.79 -6.03 20.67
N GLU A 273 19.92 -6.60 21.08
CA GLU A 273 21.26 -6.27 20.59
C GLU A 273 21.98 -7.55 20.19
N VAL A 274 22.51 -7.57 18.96
CA VAL A 274 23.37 -8.66 18.49
C VAL A 274 24.81 -8.20 18.62
N ARG A 275 25.59 -8.86 19.47
CA ARG A 275 27.03 -8.62 19.59
C ARG A 275 27.76 -9.40 18.51
N VAL A 276 28.52 -8.70 17.67
CA VAL A 276 29.37 -9.30 16.64
C VAL A 276 30.82 -9.03 16.98
N GLU A 277 31.59 -10.11 17.16
CA GLU A 277 33.03 -10.05 17.40
C GLU A 277 33.77 -10.59 16.19
N ARG A 278 34.82 -9.89 15.75
CA ARG A 278 35.64 -10.28 14.61
C ARG A 278 37.08 -9.86 14.84
N VAL A 279 38.01 -10.77 14.58
CA VAL A 279 39.46 -10.53 14.66
C VAL A 279 39.99 -10.38 13.25
N GLU A 280 40.66 -9.27 12.96
CA GLU A 280 41.30 -9.00 11.67
C GLU A 280 42.82 -8.93 11.87
N GLN A 281 43.58 -9.75 11.14
CA GLN A 281 45.04 -9.76 11.20
C GLN A 281 45.64 -8.78 10.19
N ILE A 282 46.45 -7.86 10.69
CA ILE A 282 47.10 -6.81 9.89
C ILE A 282 48.39 -7.38 9.29
N ARG A 283 48.55 -7.31 7.96
CA ARG A 283 49.77 -7.74 7.24
C ARG A 283 50.69 -6.57 6.83
N SER A 284 50.39 -5.35 7.28
CA SER A 284 51.19 -4.15 6.95
C SER A 284 52.39 -4.04 7.90
N GLU A 285 53.59 -3.91 7.33
CA GLU A 285 54.83 -3.65 8.08
C GLU A 285 54.84 -2.25 8.74
N ASN A 286 54.04 -1.31 8.23
CA ASN A 286 54.03 0.09 8.65
C ASN A 286 52.88 0.45 9.61
N GLY A 287 52.12 -0.54 10.09
CA GLY A 287 50.89 -0.33 10.87
C GLY A 287 49.70 0.13 10.01
N TRP A 288 48.65 0.66 10.66
CA TRP A 288 47.46 1.24 10.02
C TRP A 288 47.18 2.64 10.58
N LEU A 289 46.80 3.60 9.73
CA LEU A 289 46.43 4.97 10.14
C LEU A 289 44.94 5.07 10.46
N ARG A 290 44.11 4.33 9.73
CA ARG A 290 42.66 4.31 9.93
C ARG A 290 42.10 2.92 9.74
N PHE A 291 41.14 2.56 10.56
CA PHE A 291 40.36 1.35 10.44
C PHE A 291 38.87 1.71 10.29
N GLY A 292 38.20 1.10 9.32
CA GLY A 292 36.77 1.26 9.10
C GLY A 292 36.09 -0.11 9.07
N CYS A 293 35.06 -0.28 9.91
CA CYS A 293 34.18 -1.44 9.94
C CYS A 293 32.79 -1.04 9.45
N TYR A 294 32.30 -1.75 8.44
CA TYR A 294 31.05 -1.44 7.75
C TYR A 294 30.14 -2.67 7.75
N VAL A 295 28.86 -2.45 8.03
CA VAL A 295 27.82 -3.46 7.95
C VAL A 295 26.89 -3.13 6.80
N LEU A 296 26.47 -4.14 6.03
CA LEU A 296 25.44 -3.95 5.02
C LEU A 296 24.09 -3.62 5.70
N VAL A 297 23.45 -2.54 5.25
CA VAL A 297 22.12 -2.12 5.74
C VAL A 297 21.14 -2.06 4.57
N GLU A 298 20.04 -2.79 4.69
CA GLU A 298 18.86 -2.63 3.84
C GLU A 298 17.82 -1.77 4.57
N SER A 299 17.15 -0.86 3.86
CA SER A 299 16.20 0.08 4.48
C SER A 299 14.84 0.02 3.79
N PHE A 300 13.76 -0.15 4.56
CA PHE A 300 12.39 0.10 4.08
C PHE A 300 12.01 1.55 4.37
N VAL A 301 11.63 2.28 3.33
CA VAL A 301 11.37 3.72 3.44
C VAL A 301 9.90 4.01 3.11
N LEU A 302 9.17 4.53 4.09
CA LEU A 302 7.81 5.02 3.92
C LEU A 302 7.83 6.53 3.70
N ARG A 303 7.28 6.98 2.57
CA ARG A 303 7.11 8.39 2.23
C ARG A 303 5.63 8.75 2.06
N ARG A 304 5.28 10.00 2.34
CA ARG A 304 3.97 10.56 1.96
C ARG A 304 3.94 10.79 0.45
N MET A 305 2.75 11.08 -0.07
CA MET A 305 2.54 11.40 -1.48
C MET A 305 3.30 12.65 -1.97
N ASP A 306 3.71 13.53 -1.07
CA ASP A 306 4.55 14.71 -1.36
C ASP A 306 6.06 14.40 -1.33
N GLY A 307 6.44 13.12 -1.13
CA GLY A 307 7.83 12.67 -1.04
C GLY A 307 8.46 12.79 0.36
N SER A 308 7.80 13.43 1.32
CA SER A 308 8.31 13.57 2.69
C SER A 308 8.46 12.22 3.38
N LEU A 309 9.59 12.02 4.06
CA LEU A 309 9.86 10.81 4.84
C LEU A 309 8.91 10.72 6.04
N VAL A 310 8.32 9.54 6.25
CA VAL A 310 7.48 9.22 7.42
C VAL A 310 8.21 8.28 8.36
N LEU A 311 8.77 7.20 7.81
CA LEU A 311 9.46 6.17 8.57
C LEU A 311 10.56 5.56 7.71
N LYS A 312 11.71 5.28 8.32
CA LYS A 312 12.79 4.49 7.76
C LYS A 312 13.02 3.31 8.71
N TRP A 313 12.94 2.10 8.18
CA TRP A 313 13.19 0.86 8.93
C TRP A 313 14.47 0.23 8.40
N ASP A 314 15.52 0.25 9.23
CA ASP A 314 16.82 -0.30 8.87
C ASP A 314 16.98 -1.73 9.34
N PHE A 315 17.43 -2.57 8.43
CA PHE A 315 17.79 -3.96 8.66
C PHE A 315 19.30 -4.12 8.43
N ARG A 316 20.03 -4.47 9.48
CA ARG A 316 21.49 -4.64 9.44
C ARG A 316 21.84 -6.12 9.32
N HIS A 317 22.59 -6.47 8.29
CA HIS A 317 23.05 -7.83 8.03
C HIS A 317 24.33 -8.10 8.80
N THR A 318 24.22 -8.64 10.02
CA THR A 318 25.36 -8.86 10.94
C THR A 318 26.39 -9.87 10.43
N ASP A 319 25.98 -10.75 9.52
CA ASP A 319 26.82 -11.69 8.78
C ASP A 319 27.59 -11.02 7.61
N LYS A 320 27.17 -9.83 7.18
CA LYS A 320 27.74 -9.09 6.03
C LYS A 320 28.52 -7.87 6.49
N ILE A 321 29.62 -8.12 7.19
CA ILE A 321 30.56 -7.09 7.65
C ILE A 321 31.81 -7.08 6.78
N ARG A 322 32.24 -5.87 6.39
CA ARG A 322 33.50 -5.63 5.69
C ARG A 322 34.35 -4.61 6.43
N CYS A 323 35.64 -4.89 6.47
CA CYS A 323 36.63 -4.01 7.09
C CYS A 323 37.57 -3.49 6.01
N LYS A 324 38.06 -2.27 6.19
CA LYS A 324 39.18 -1.72 5.41
C LYS A 324 40.08 -0.87 6.30
N TRP A 325 41.33 -0.77 5.88
CA TRP A 325 42.34 0.04 6.54
C TRP A 325 43.04 0.94 5.52
N GLU A 326 43.39 2.15 5.95
CA GLU A 326 44.24 3.11 5.23
C GLU A 326 45.57 3.26 5.97
#